data_AF-A0A978UFP9-F1
#
_entry.id   AF-A0A978UFP9-F1
#
_cell.length_a   1.000
_cell.length_b   1.000
_cell.length_c   1.000
_cell.angle_alpha   90.00
_cell.angle_beta   90.00
_cell.angle_gamma   90.00
#
_symmetry.space_group_name_H-M   'P 1'
#
loop_
_entity.id
_entity.type
_entity.pdbx_description
1 polymer ?
#
loop_
_entity_poly.entity_id
_entity_poly.type
_entity_poly.pdbx_seq_one_letter_code
_entity_poly.pdbx_strand_id
1 'polypeptide(L)'
;MYPSFSATTNHHRHKQLSSPWVLGSSSSYSHISVSIKRPAFLSPNPNPNPNPRRLRVVAMAPPKAKPGGKAKKVVGMIKLALEAGKATPAPPVGPALGSKGVNIMAFCKDYNARTADKAGYVIPVEITVYDDKSFTFILKTPPASVLLIKAAGVEKGSKDPKMEKVGKVTIEQLRAIAAEKLPDLNCTTIESAMRVIAGTAANMGIEVDPPVLEPKKKEIL
;
A
#
# COMPACT_ATOMS: atom_id res chain seq x y z
N MET A 1 1.31 19.95 -61.64
CA MET A 1 2.19 21.13 -61.52
C MET A 1 3.04 20.93 -60.26
N TYR A 2 4.25 20.37 -60.43
CA TYR A 2 5.36 20.46 -59.46
C TYR A 2 6.19 21.71 -59.82
N PRO A 3 6.97 22.29 -58.89
CA PRO A 3 8.33 21.83 -58.55
C PRO A 3 8.52 21.69 -57.02
N SER A 4 9.37 20.84 -56.42
CA SER A 4 10.77 20.43 -56.64
C SER A 4 11.83 21.48 -56.23
N PHE A 5 12.91 20.98 -55.61
CA PHE A 5 14.20 21.57 -55.16
C PHE A 5 14.31 21.93 -53.66
N SER A 6 15.40 21.71 -52.91
CA SER A 6 16.61 20.84 -52.94
C SER A 6 17.49 21.29 -51.75
N ALA A 7 17.92 20.41 -50.86
CA ALA A 7 19.33 20.00 -50.61
C ALA A 7 20.42 21.09 -50.43
N THR A 8 21.11 21.07 -49.27
CA THR A 8 22.55 21.35 -49.00
C THR A 8 22.80 21.03 -47.50
N THR A 9 23.62 20.07 -47.04
CA THR A 9 25.11 19.93 -47.06
C THR A 9 25.76 21.19 -46.44
N ASN A 10 26.57 21.23 -45.37
CA ASN A 10 27.79 20.46 -45.07
C ASN A 10 28.44 20.85 -43.70
N HIS A 11 29.25 19.94 -43.14
CA HIS A 11 30.56 20.13 -42.45
C HIS A 11 30.78 20.99 -41.19
N HIS A 12 31.25 20.35 -40.09
CA HIS A 12 32.59 20.57 -39.44
C HIS A 12 32.76 19.62 -38.22
N ARG A 13 33.62 18.59 -38.31
CA ARG A 13 35.06 18.51 -37.92
C ARG A 13 35.35 18.19 -36.43
N HIS A 14 35.98 17.03 -36.24
CA HIS A 14 37.09 16.67 -35.35
C HIS A 14 37.08 17.07 -33.86
N LYS A 15 37.26 16.07 -32.98
CA LYS A 15 38.60 15.71 -32.46
C LYS A 15 38.59 14.36 -31.72
N GLN A 16 39.52 13.50 -32.13
CA GLN A 16 40.07 12.40 -31.34
C GLN A 16 40.92 12.93 -30.18
N LEU A 17 41.09 12.12 -29.14
CA LEU A 17 42.35 11.82 -28.41
C LEU A 17 41.97 10.71 -27.39
N SER A 18 42.45 9.45 -27.39
CA SER A 18 43.83 8.93 -27.21
C SER A 18 44.40 9.41 -25.86
N SER A 19 44.84 8.63 -24.85
CA SER A 19 45.30 7.23 -24.73
C SER A 19 45.36 6.86 -23.21
N PRO A 20 46.35 6.12 -22.64
CA PRO A 20 46.18 4.73 -22.21
C PRO A 20 46.65 4.46 -20.76
N TRP A 21 46.66 3.16 -20.43
CA TRP A 21 47.20 2.43 -19.29
C TRP A 21 48.31 3.07 -18.44
N VAL A 22 48.26 2.80 -17.12
CA VAL A 22 49.46 2.75 -16.27
C VAL A 22 49.47 1.44 -15.49
N LEU A 23 50.40 0.57 -15.90
CA LEU A 23 50.99 -0.52 -15.12
C LEU A 23 52.23 0.06 -14.39
N GLY A 24 52.43 -0.30 -13.13
CA GLY A 24 53.69 -0.18 -12.39
C GLY A 24 53.73 -1.28 -11.33
N SER A 25 54.44 -2.39 -11.59
CA SER A 25 55.84 -2.69 -11.21
C SER A 25 56.04 -2.72 -9.68
N SER A 26 56.13 -3.91 -9.08
CA SER A 26 57.39 -4.67 -8.85
C SER A 26 58.36 -3.99 -7.88
N SER A 27 58.52 -4.57 -6.67
CA SER A 27 59.79 -4.88 -5.98
C SER A 27 59.48 -5.19 -4.51
N SER A 28 59.51 -6.45 -4.06
CA SER A 28 60.66 -7.27 -3.65
C SER A 28 60.95 -7.19 -2.14
N TYR A 29 61.37 -8.34 -1.63
CA TYR A 29 61.40 -8.84 -0.26
C TYR A 29 62.31 -8.07 0.72
N SER A 30 61.92 -8.02 1.99
CA SER A 30 62.83 -8.33 3.11
C SER A 30 62.09 -8.72 4.39
N HIS A 31 62.61 -9.76 5.02
CA HIS A 31 62.15 -10.46 6.22
C HIS A 31 62.02 -9.56 7.45
N ILE A 32 60.90 -9.71 8.19
CA ILE A 32 60.86 -9.40 9.62
C ILE A 32 60.05 -10.50 10.34
N SER A 33 60.77 -11.30 11.12
CA SER A 33 60.24 -12.30 12.05
C SER A 33 59.73 -11.61 13.31
N VAL A 34 58.43 -11.64 13.61
CA VAL A 34 57.92 -11.34 14.96
C VAL A 34 56.75 -12.23 15.33
N SER A 35 57.06 -13.17 16.23
CA SER A 35 56.28 -13.60 17.39
C SER A 35 54.77 -13.87 17.21
N ILE A 36 54.46 -15.16 17.10
CA ILE A 36 53.14 -15.78 17.27
C ILE A 36 52.57 -15.40 18.65
N LYS A 37 51.55 -14.54 18.68
CA LYS A 37 50.58 -14.51 19.79
C LYS A 37 49.28 -15.13 19.29
N ARG A 38 49.00 -16.33 19.82
CA ARG A 38 47.80 -17.13 19.56
C ARG A 38 46.54 -16.26 19.73
N PRO A 39 45.55 -16.33 18.82
CA PRO A 39 44.25 -15.75 19.09
C PRO A 39 43.61 -16.49 20.27
N ALA A 40 43.20 -15.75 21.29
CA ALA A 40 42.43 -16.29 22.40
C ALA A 40 41.12 -16.86 21.86
N PHE A 41 41.02 -18.18 21.92
CA PHE A 41 39.81 -18.95 21.65
C PHE A 41 38.73 -18.52 22.66
N LEU A 42 37.77 -17.72 22.22
CA LEU A 42 36.57 -17.45 23.01
C LEU A 42 35.74 -18.73 23.08
N SER A 43 35.74 -19.38 24.26
CA SER A 43 34.78 -20.44 24.56
C SER A 43 33.34 -19.90 24.52
N PRO A 44 32.39 -20.63 23.92
CA PRO A 44 30.98 -20.32 24.06
C PRO A 44 30.51 -20.67 25.48
N ASN A 45 29.95 -19.69 26.18
CA ASN A 45 29.42 -19.83 27.54
C ASN A 45 28.02 -20.48 27.48
N PRO A 46 27.78 -21.69 28.04
CA PRO A 46 26.47 -22.30 28.05
C PRO A 46 25.82 -22.06 29.41
N ASN A 47 24.92 -21.06 29.50
CA ASN A 47 23.98 -21.02 30.61
C ASN A 47 22.62 -20.45 30.18
N PRO A 48 21.63 -21.30 29.86
CA PRO A 48 20.25 -20.86 29.70
C PRO A 48 19.61 -20.78 31.09
N ASN A 49 19.45 -19.56 31.59
CA ASN A 49 18.67 -19.28 32.80
C ASN A 49 17.21 -19.74 32.58
N PRO A 50 16.69 -20.73 33.34
CA PRO A 50 15.34 -21.27 33.15
C PRO A 50 14.37 -20.45 33.99
N ASN A 51 14.18 -19.18 33.64
CA ASN A 51 13.16 -18.36 34.27
C ASN A 51 12.23 -17.84 33.18
N PRO A 52 10.98 -18.31 33.08
CA PRO A 52 10.07 -17.83 32.06
C PRO A 52 9.89 -16.34 32.27
N ARG A 53 10.38 -15.53 31.33
CA ARG A 53 10.11 -14.09 31.31
C ARG A 53 8.60 -13.96 31.19
N ARG A 54 7.95 -13.76 32.33
CA ARG A 54 6.54 -13.41 32.45
C ARG A 54 6.30 -12.30 31.44
N LEU A 55 5.51 -12.58 30.41
CA LEU A 55 5.09 -11.58 29.43
C LEU A 55 4.44 -10.46 30.21
N ARG A 56 5.19 -9.38 30.45
CA ARG A 56 4.59 -8.16 30.98
C ARG A 56 3.77 -7.64 29.82
N VAL A 57 2.45 -7.77 29.94
CA VAL A 57 1.52 -7.03 29.09
C VAL A 57 1.83 -5.57 29.35
N VAL A 58 2.69 -4.99 28.51
CA VAL A 58 2.83 -3.55 28.43
C VAL A 58 1.49 -3.12 27.85
N ALA A 59 0.61 -2.65 28.72
CA ALA A 59 -0.63 -2.00 28.29
C ALA A 59 -0.24 -0.97 27.23
N MET A 60 -0.66 -1.22 25.99
CA MET A 60 -0.47 -0.32 24.88
C MET A 60 -1.01 1.04 25.32
N ALA A 61 -0.12 2.02 25.47
CA ALA A 61 -0.52 3.37 25.84
C ALA A 61 -1.62 3.82 24.87
N PRO A 62 -2.77 4.31 25.36
CA PRO A 62 -3.83 4.77 24.48
C PRO A 62 -3.25 5.83 23.53
N PRO A 63 -3.63 5.81 22.24
CA PRO A 63 -3.10 6.75 21.26
C PRO A 63 -3.29 8.18 21.79
N LYS A 64 -2.20 8.93 21.87
CA LYS A 64 -2.19 10.32 22.34
C LYS A 64 -3.24 11.11 21.56
N ALA A 65 -4.32 11.50 22.23
CA ALA A 65 -5.33 12.38 21.68
C ALA A 65 -4.67 13.69 21.23
N LYS A 66 -4.93 14.11 19.98
CA LYS A 66 -4.46 15.40 19.45
C LYS A 66 -4.88 16.54 20.41
N PRO A 67 -3.98 17.44 20.82
CA PRO A 67 -4.33 18.53 21.72
C PRO A 67 -5.08 19.60 20.95
N GLY A 68 -6.36 19.84 21.27
CA GLY A 68 -7.10 21.00 20.73
C GLY A 68 -8.61 20.87 20.58
N GLY A 69 -9.23 19.72 20.83
CA GLY A 69 -10.69 19.58 20.79
C GLY A 69 -11.23 19.08 22.13
N LYS A 70 -12.24 19.76 22.68
CA LYS A 70 -13.07 19.18 23.76
C LYS A 70 -13.48 17.77 23.33
N ALA A 71 -13.33 16.78 24.21
CA ALA A 71 -13.75 15.40 23.92
C ALA A 71 -15.27 15.37 23.74
N LYS A 72 -15.73 15.59 22.51
CA LYS A 72 -17.14 15.52 22.14
C LYS A 72 -17.56 14.07 22.29
N LYS A 73 -18.59 13.82 23.08
CA LYS A 73 -19.19 12.51 23.23
C LYS A 73 -19.77 12.09 21.88
N VAL A 74 -19.57 10.81 21.54
CA VAL A 74 -20.03 10.22 20.28
C VAL A 74 -21.40 9.60 20.53
N VAL A 75 -22.42 10.10 19.84
CA VAL A 75 -23.80 9.59 19.89
C VAL A 75 -23.96 8.33 19.05
N GLY A 76 -23.23 8.26 17.94
CA GLY A 76 -23.32 7.12 17.03
C GLY A 76 -22.34 7.21 15.88
N MET A 77 -22.13 6.06 15.25
CA MET A 77 -21.32 5.91 14.05
C MET A 77 -22.17 5.30 12.94
N ILE A 78 -22.08 5.87 11.74
CA ILE A 78 -22.80 5.42 10.55
C ILE A 78 -21.77 5.09 9.48
N LYS A 79 -21.90 3.94 8.82
CA LYS A 79 -21.05 3.54 7.71
C LYS A 79 -21.90 3.48 6.45
N LEU A 80 -21.54 4.25 5.43
CA LEU A 80 -22.21 4.27 4.14
C LEU A 80 -21.20 3.98 3.03
N ALA A 81 -21.67 3.43 1.92
CA ALA A 81 -20.90 3.26 0.70
C ALA A 81 -21.58 4.08 -0.41
N LEU A 82 -20.89 5.08 -0.93
CA LEU A 82 -21.43 6.02 -1.92
C LEU A 82 -20.50 6.12 -3.13
N GLU A 83 -21.06 6.43 -4.29
CA GLU A 83 -20.28 6.74 -5.48
C GLU A 83 -19.60 8.10 -5.32
N ALA A 84 -18.30 8.14 -5.63
CA ALA A 84 -17.49 9.35 -5.63
C ALA A 84 -18.09 10.43 -6.55
N GLY A 85 -18.21 11.65 -6.04
CA GLY A 85 -18.75 12.81 -6.75
C GLY A 85 -20.27 12.79 -7.03
N LYS A 86 -20.99 11.74 -6.60
CA LYS A 86 -22.43 11.58 -6.84
C LYS A 86 -23.26 11.37 -5.57
N ALA A 87 -22.81 11.88 -4.43
CA ALA A 87 -23.61 11.87 -3.22
C ALA A 87 -24.84 12.77 -3.40
N THR A 88 -26.03 12.17 -3.33
CA THR A 88 -27.32 12.86 -3.36
C THR A 88 -28.11 12.50 -2.09
N PRO A 89 -29.04 13.37 -1.64
CA PRO A 89 -29.89 13.12 -0.46
C PRO A 89 -30.94 12.01 -0.68
N ALA A 90 -30.71 11.08 -1.61
CA ALA A 90 -31.60 10.00 -1.99
C ALA A 90 -31.92 9.04 -0.82
N PRO A 91 -32.95 8.17 -0.96
CA PRO A 91 -33.42 7.27 0.10
C PRO A 91 -32.39 6.38 0.82
N PRO A 92 -31.21 6.02 0.28
CA PRO A 92 -30.20 5.32 1.09
C PRO A 92 -29.46 6.23 2.08
N VAL A 93 -29.28 7.52 1.75
CA VAL A 93 -28.51 8.48 2.57
C VAL A 93 -29.42 9.25 3.53
N GLY A 94 -30.59 9.67 3.04
CA GLY A 94 -31.53 10.53 3.78
C GLY A 94 -32.01 9.92 5.11
N PRO A 95 -32.62 8.72 5.13
CA PRO A 95 -33.05 8.05 6.35
C PRO A 95 -31.89 7.70 7.29
N ALA A 96 -30.76 7.22 6.75
CA ALA A 96 -29.61 6.81 7.55
C ALA A 96 -29.01 7.98 8.34
N LEU A 97 -28.76 9.11 7.67
CA LEU A 97 -28.19 10.31 8.29
C LEU A 97 -29.22 11.17 9.03
N GLY A 98 -30.45 11.25 8.48
CA GLY A 98 -31.55 12.01 9.07
C GLY A 98 -31.98 11.49 10.43
N SER A 99 -31.98 10.16 10.63
CA SER A 99 -32.32 9.55 11.93
C SER A 99 -31.39 9.97 13.07
N LYS A 100 -30.17 10.42 12.78
CA LYS A 100 -29.18 10.89 13.75
C LYS A 100 -29.02 12.42 13.77
N GLY A 101 -29.84 13.15 13.02
CA GLY A 101 -29.84 14.62 13.02
C GLY A 101 -28.64 15.26 12.31
N VAL A 102 -28.02 14.55 11.36
CA VAL A 102 -26.90 15.06 10.55
C VAL A 102 -27.42 15.95 9.42
N ASN A 103 -26.72 17.05 9.12
CA ASN A 103 -27.06 17.90 7.98
C ASN A 103 -26.68 17.21 6.65
N ILE A 104 -27.68 16.61 6.01
CA ILE A 104 -27.53 15.79 4.78
C ILE A 104 -26.92 16.60 3.63
N MET A 105 -27.38 17.83 3.41
CA MET A 105 -26.91 18.67 2.30
C MET A 105 -25.45 19.08 2.47
N ALA A 106 -25.06 19.45 3.70
CA ALA A 106 -23.67 19.78 4.00
C ALA A 106 -22.75 18.57 3.77
N PHE A 107 -23.17 17.39 4.24
CA PHE A 107 -22.43 16.14 3.99
C PHE A 107 -22.28 15.84 2.49
N CYS A 108 -23.36 15.89 1.71
CA CYS A 108 -23.30 15.61 0.27
C CYS A 108 -22.34 16.56 -0.46
N LYS A 109 -22.35 17.86 -0.12
CA LYS A 109 -21.46 18.85 -0.73
C LYS A 109 -19.99 18.60 -0.38
N ASP A 110 -19.68 18.39 0.90
CA ASP A 110 -18.32 18.14 1.37
C ASP A 110 -17.78 16.79 0.85
N TYR A 111 -18.63 15.77 0.78
CA TYR A 111 -18.28 14.47 0.24
C TYR A 111 -17.93 14.57 -1.25
N ASN A 112 -18.76 15.24 -2.06
CA ASN A 112 -18.51 15.39 -3.49
C ASN A 112 -17.25 16.22 -3.76
N ALA A 113 -17.00 17.27 -2.98
CA ALA A 113 -15.78 18.07 -3.09
C ALA A 113 -14.51 17.26 -2.80
N ARG A 114 -14.52 16.40 -1.76
CA ARG A 114 -13.35 15.58 -1.39
C ARG A 114 -13.17 14.33 -2.25
N THR A 115 -14.22 13.88 -2.95
CA THR A 115 -14.19 12.66 -3.79
C THR A 115 -14.16 12.95 -5.28
N ALA A 116 -14.11 14.22 -5.69
CA ALA A 116 -14.06 14.64 -7.09
C ALA A 116 -12.89 13.99 -7.86
N ASP A 117 -11.73 13.83 -7.22
CA ASP A 117 -10.53 13.25 -7.82
C ASP A 117 -10.65 11.75 -8.13
N LYS A 118 -11.60 11.06 -7.49
CA LYS A 118 -11.78 9.60 -7.56
C LYS A 118 -13.13 9.22 -8.18
N ALA A 119 -13.61 10.02 -9.13
CA ALA A 119 -14.89 9.79 -9.80
C ALA A 119 -14.99 8.36 -10.37
N GLY A 120 -16.15 7.73 -10.20
CA GLY A 120 -16.42 6.37 -10.69
C GLY A 120 -15.96 5.23 -9.76
N TYR A 121 -15.48 5.52 -8.56
CA TYR A 121 -15.28 4.52 -7.50
C TYR A 121 -16.35 4.64 -6.42
N VAL A 122 -16.71 3.51 -5.79
CA VAL A 122 -17.51 3.50 -4.56
C VAL A 122 -16.57 3.70 -3.38
N ILE A 123 -16.73 4.81 -2.66
CA ILE A 123 -15.92 5.18 -1.51
C ILE A 123 -16.73 4.98 -0.23
N PRO A 124 -16.32 4.04 0.65
CA PRO A 124 -16.91 3.89 1.95
C PRO A 124 -16.54 5.07 2.85
N VAL A 125 -17.53 5.55 3.59
CA VAL A 125 -17.40 6.69 4.50
C VAL A 125 -17.91 6.31 5.87
N GLU A 126 -17.13 6.68 6.88
CA GLU A 126 -17.47 6.49 8.28
C GLU A 126 -17.77 7.86 8.88
N ILE A 127 -19.01 8.03 9.34
CA ILE A 127 -19.54 9.28 9.85
C ILE A 127 -19.73 9.11 11.35
N THR A 128 -19.07 9.96 12.12
CA THR A 128 -19.19 10.04 13.57
C THR A 128 -20.07 11.22 13.91
N VAL A 129 -21.15 10.96 14.64
CA VAL A 129 -22.11 11.98 15.09
C VAL A 129 -21.86 12.27 16.57
N TYR A 130 -21.78 13.55 16.92
CA TYR A 130 -21.57 14.02 18.28
C TYR A 130 -22.88 14.57 18.89
N ASP A 131 -22.89 14.72 20.21
CA ASP A 131 -24.07 15.15 20.98
C ASP A 131 -24.63 16.53 20.55
N ASP A 132 -23.76 17.39 20.02
CA ASP A 132 -24.09 18.73 19.53
C ASP A 132 -24.66 18.73 18.09
N LYS A 133 -25.01 17.55 17.55
CA LYS A 133 -25.42 17.34 16.14
C LYS A 133 -24.35 17.72 15.12
N SER A 134 -23.13 18.02 15.57
CA SER A 134 -21.99 18.12 14.67
C SER A 134 -21.58 16.72 14.23
N PHE A 135 -21.00 16.63 13.04
CA PHE A 135 -20.52 15.37 12.50
C PHE A 135 -19.11 15.53 11.96
N THR A 136 -18.31 14.49 12.09
CA THR A 136 -17.06 14.33 11.36
C THR A 136 -17.17 13.09 10.50
N PHE A 137 -16.54 13.10 9.33
CA PHE A 137 -16.51 11.93 8.47
C PHE A 137 -15.11 11.68 7.96
N ILE A 138 -14.77 10.40 7.86
CA ILE A 138 -13.51 9.91 7.34
C ILE A 138 -13.82 9.13 6.07
N LEU A 139 -13.23 9.58 4.96
CA LEU A 139 -13.26 8.85 3.71
C LEU A 139 -12.22 7.74 3.78
N LYS A 140 -12.65 6.51 3.52
CA LYS A 140 -11.74 5.39 3.34
C LYS A 140 -11.46 5.20 1.86
N THR A 141 -10.47 4.38 1.56
CA THR A 141 -10.17 3.98 0.19
C THR A 141 -11.24 3.05 -0.36
N PRO A 142 -11.40 3.02 -1.70
CA PRO A 142 -12.31 2.09 -2.35
C PRO A 142 -12.05 0.62 -1.91
N PRO A 143 -13.07 -0.25 -1.95
CA PRO A 143 -12.90 -1.66 -1.66
C PRO A 143 -11.84 -2.27 -2.57
N ALA A 144 -10.94 -3.10 -2.00
CA ALA A 144 -9.89 -3.75 -2.76
C ALA A 144 -10.45 -4.58 -3.92
N SER A 145 -11.64 -5.17 -3.74
CA SER A 145 -12.36 -5.89 -4.78
C SER A 145 -12.62 -5.06 -6.03
N VAL A 146 -13.11 -3.82 -5.86
CA VAL A 146 -13.43 -2.92 -6.99
C VAL A 146 -12.15 -2.46 -7.70
N LEU A 147 -11.09 -2.19 -6.94
CA LEU A 147 -9.78 -1.82 -7.49
C LEU A 147 -9.17 -2.96 -8.33
N LEU A 148 -9.25 -4.19 -7.82
CA LEU A 148 -8.73 -5.38 -8.51
C LEU A 148 -9.55 -5.76 -9.75
N ILE A 149 -10.88 -5.65 -9.68
CA ILE A 149 -11.79 -5.87 -10.82
C ILE A 149 -11.45 -4.91 -11.97
N LYS A 150 -11.24 -3.62 -11.65
CA LYS A 150 -10.81 -2.62 -12.63
C LYS A 150 -9.39 -2.87 -13.17
N ALA A 151 -8.44 -3.26 -12.32
CA ALA A 151 -7.08 -3.56 -12.75
C ALA A 151 -6.99 -4.82 -13.63
N ALA A 152 -7.84 -5.81 -13.36
CA ALA A 152 -7.94 -7.04 -14.14
C ALA A 152 -8.82 -6.90 -15.40
N GLY A 153 -9.56 -5.79 -15.54
CA GLY A 153 -10.48 -5.58 -16.67
C GLY A 153 -11.69 -6.51 -16.69
N VAL A 154 -12.11 -7.03 -15.53
CA VAL A 154 -13.24 -7.96 -15.39
C VAL A 154 -14.44 -7.20 -14.83
N GLU A 155 -15.68 -7.65 -15.07
CA GLU A 155 -16.87 -7.00 -14.49
C GLU A 155 -17.28 -7.59 -13.13
N LYS A 156 -17.06 -8.89 -12.93
CA LYS A 156 -17.46 -9.65 -11.73
C LYS A 156 -16.37 -10.62 -11.30
N GLY A 157 -16.28 -10.89 -10.00
CA GLY A 157 -15.42 -11.94 -9.47
C GLY A 157 -15.89 -13.36 -9.82
N SER A 158 -15.00 -14.33 -9.63
CA SER A 158 -15.31 -15.75 -9.80
C SER A 158 -16.35 -16.24 -8.81
N LYS A 159 -17.25 -17.13 -9.25
CA LYS A 159 -18.18 -17.84 -8.37
C LYS A 159 -17.45 -18.87 -7.51
N ASP A 160 -16.44 -19.52 -8.09
CA ASP A 160 -15.60 -20.53 -7.45
C ASP A 160 -14.10 -20.15 -7.56
N PRO A 161 -13.59 -19.30 -6.65
CA PRO A 161 -12.24 -18.70 -6.73
C PRO A 161 -11.07 -19.68 -6.82
N LYS A 162 -11.27 -20.91 -6.33
CA LYS A 162 -10.26 -21.97 -6.34
C LYS A 162 -10.21 -22.74 -7.66
N MET A 163 -11.35 -22.84 -8.35
CA MET A 163 -11.50 -23.65 -9.56
C MET A 163 -11.43 -22.78 -10.81
N GLU A 164 -12.13 -21.64 -10.81
CA GLU A 164 -12.24 -20.75 -11.95
C GLU A 164 -11.47 -19.45 -11.70
N LYS A 165 -10.45 -19.22 -12.54
CA LYS A 165 -9.70 -17.95 -12.56
C LYS A 165 -10.30 -17.02 -13.61
N VAL A 166 -10.72 -15.84 -13.19
CA VAL A 166 -11.46 -14.87 -14.03
C VAL A 166 -10.58 -13.74 -14.55
N GLY A 167 -9.34 -13.60 -14.05
CA GLY A 167 -8.42 -12.57 -14.49
C GLY A 167 -7.03 -12.73 -13.88
N LYS A 168 -6.10 -11.91 -14.37
CA LYS A 168 -4.71 -11.83 -13.91
C LYS A 168 -4.34 -10.38 -13.61
N VAL A 169 -3.53 -10.16 -12.59
CA VAL A 169 -2.95 -8.84 -12.26
C VAL A 169 -1.45 -8.95 -12.05
N THR A 170 -0.72 -7.92 -12.46
CA THR A 170 0.74 -7.87 -12.27
C THR A 170 1.09 -7.36 -10.88
N ILE A 171 2.30 -7.67 -10.41
CA ILE A 171 2.82 -7.13 -9.14
C ILE A 171 2.83 -5.61 -9.10
N GLU A 172 3.10 -4.94 -10.23
CA GLU A 172 3.14 -3.49 -10.31
C GLU A 172 1.76 -2.86 -10.02
N GLN A 173 0.71 -3.41 -10.65
CA GLN A 173 -0.68 -3.00 -10.39
C GLN A 173 -1.05 -3.26 -8.92
N LEU A 174 -0.64 -4.41 -8.40
CA LEU A 174 -0.92 -4.79 -7.02
C LEU A 174 -0.22 -3.82 -6.04
N ARG A 175 1.03 -3.43 -6.32
CA ARG A 175 1.77 -2.45 -5.54
C ARG A 175 1.12 -1.07 -5.58
N ALA A 176 0.64 -0.63 -6.74
CA ALA A 176 -0.08 0.64 -6.87
C ALA A 176 -1.38 0.65 -6.04
N ILE A 177 -2.17 -0.42 -6.13
CA ILE A 177 -3.40 -0.60 -5.32
C ILE A 177 -3.07 -0.64 -3.83
N ALA A 178 -2.00 -1.34 -3.45
CA ALA A 178 -1.56 -1.45 -2.07
C ALA A 178 -1.09 -0.08 -1.52
N ALA A 179 -0.39 0.73 -2.32
CA ALA A 179 0.03 2.07 -1.94
C ALA A 179 -1.16 3.02 -1.76
N GLU A 180 -2.15 2.95 -2.66
CA GLU A 180 -3.38 3.75 -2.51
C GLU A 180 -4.16 3.35 -1.25
N LYS A 181 -4.21 2.04 -0.95
CA LYS A 181 -4.97 1.48 0.17
C LYS A 181 -4.24 1.52 1.52
N LEU A 182 -2.93 1.73 1.52
CA LEU A 182 -2.06 1.76 2.69
C LEU A 182 -2.59 2.60 3.88
N PRO A 183 -3.14 3.83 3.71
CA PRO A 183 -3.61 4.63 4.83
C PRO A 183 -4.79 4.01 5.61
N ASP A 184 -5.54 3.07 5.01
CA ASP A 184 -6.63 2.38 5.70
C ASP A 184 -6.26 0.98 6.21
N LEU A 185 -5.07 0.49 5.85
CA LEU A 185 -4.58 -0.81 6.30
C LEU A 185 -3.75 -0.65 7.57
N ASN A 186 -3.82 -1.65 8.43
CA ASN A 186 -3.02 -1.69 9.66
C ASN A 186 -1.58 -2.19 9.44
N CYS A 187 -1.07 -2.19 8.21
CA CYS A 187 0.25 -2.71 7.88
C CYS A 187 1.33 -1.64 7.93
N THR A 188 2.53 -2.03 8.37
CA THR A 188 3.70 -1.16 8.47
C THR A 188 4.51 -1.10 7.18
N THR A 189 4.48 -2.15 6.36
CA THR A 189 5.26 -2.26 5.12
C THR A 189 4.36 -2.45 3.89
N ILE A 190 4.82 -1.96 2.74
CA ILE A 190 4.13 -2.11 1.45
C ILE A 190 4.00 -3.60 1.07
N GLU A 191 5.01 -4.42 1.36
CA GLU A 191 4.96 -5.86 1.10
C GLU A 191 3.84 -6.55 1.88
N SER A 192 3.61 -6.14 3.13
CA SER A 192 2.50 -6.65 3.94
C SER A 192 1.16 -6.22 3.36
N ALA A 193 1.06 -4.97 2.89
CA ALA A 193 -0.12 -4.48 2.17
C ALA A 193 -0.37 -5.32 0.90
N MET A 194 0.67 -5.58 0.12
CA MET A 194 0.59 -6.40 -1.09
C MET A 194 0.08 -7.82 -0.79
N ARG A 195 0.55 -8.47 0.28
CA ARG A 195 0.03 -9.78 0.69
C ARG A 195 -1.47 -9.76 1.03
N VAL A 196 -1.95 -8.69 1.67
CA VAL A 196 -3.38 -8.51 1.98
C VAL A 196 -4.21 -8.36 0.71
N ILE A 197 -3.74 -7.54 -0.24
CA ILE A 197 -4.43 -7.37 -1.53
C ILE A 197 -4.37 -8.65 -2.37
N ALA A 198 -3.23 -9.35 -2.39
CA ALA A 198 -3.08 -10.63 -3.07
C ALA A 198 -4.05 -11.70 -2.52
N GLY A 199 -4.26 -11.73 -1.20
CA GLY A 199 -5.26 -12.61 -0.59
C GLY A 199 -6.69 -12.27 -1.04
N THR A 200 -6.99 -10.98 -1.22
CA THR A 200 -8.27 -10.53 -1.76
C THR A 200 -8.44 -10.94 -3.22
N ALA A 201 -7.40 -10.79 -4.05
CA ALA A 201 -7.39 -11.24 -5.44
C ALA A 201 -7.65 -12.74 -5.54
N ALA A 202 -6.96 -13.55 -4.72
CA ALA A 202 -7.16 -14.99 -4.66
C ALA A 202 -8.59 -15.38 -4.26
N ASN A 203 -9.21 -14.64 -3.33
CA ASN A 203 -10.60 -14.85 -2.93
C ASN A 203 -11.63 -14.47 -4.01
N MET A 204 -11.23 -13.72 -5.04
CA MET A 204 -12.08 -13.38 -6.19
C MET A 204 -11.77 -14.22 -7.43
N GLY A 205 -10.80 -15.14 -7.35
CA GLY A 205 -10.34 -15.91 -8.51
C GLY A 205 -9.48 -15.09 -9.47
N ILE A 206 -8.83 -14.05 -9.00
CA ILE A 206 -7.84 -13.29 -9.78
C ILE A 206 -6.44 -13.83 -9.43
N GLU A 207 -5.69 -14.22 -10.44
CA GLU A 207 -4.32 -14.70 -10.29
C GLU A 207 -3.32 -13.53 -10.28
N VAL A 208 -2.26 -13.66 -9.48
CA VAL A 208 -1.22 -12.63 -9.32
C VAL A 208 0.09 -13.19 -9.86
N ASP A 209 0.64 -12.54 -10.88
CA ASP A 209 1.88 -12.95 -11.54
C ASP A 209 3.02 -11.92 -11.27
N PRO A 210 4.18 -12.33 -10.71
CA PRO A 210 4.44 -13.60 -10.01
C PRO A 210 3.74 -13.72 -8.64
N PRO A 211 3.59 -14.95 -8.10
CA PRO A 211 2.84 -15.20 -6.88
C PRO A 211 3.58 -14.62 -5.65
N VAL A 212 2.92 -13.67 -4.97
CA VAL A 212 3.42 -13.04 -3.72
C VAL A 212 3.13 -13.90 -2.49
N LEU A 213 2.11 -14.77 -2.57
CA LEU A 213 1.72 -15.68 -1.50
C LEU A 213 2.27 -17.07 -1.80
N GLU A 214 3.13 -17.57 -0.91
CA GLU A 214 3.53 -18.97 -0.96
C GLU A 214 2.32 -19.86 -0.61
N PRO A 215 1.93 -20.81 -1.49
CA PRO A 215 0.86 -21.73 -1.18
C PRO A 215 1.30 -22.62 -0.01
N LYS A 216 0.50 -22.66 1.07
CA LYS A 216 0.73 -23.63 2.15
C LYS A 216 0.59 -25.04 1.58
N LYS A 217 1.72 -25.72 1.40
CA LYS A 217 1.74 -27.15 1.06
C LYS A 217 1.15 -27.90 2.24
N LYS A 218 -0.02 -28.51 2.06
CA LYS A 218 -0.54 -29.47 3.03
C LYS A 218 0.30 -30.72 2.89
N GLU A 219 1.24 -30.94 3.81
CA GLU A 219 1.83 -32.25 3.98
C GLU A 219 0.73 -33.17 4.50
N ILE A 220 0.35 -34.14 3.67
CA ILE A 220 -0.56 -35.21 4.06
C ILE A 220 0.32 -36.18 4.85
N LEU A 221 0.10 -36.25 6.17
CA LEU A 221 0.69 -37.26 7.05
C LEU A 221 0.01 -38.61 6.84
#